data_AF-A0A940TJ24-F1
#
_entry.id   AF-A0A940TJ24-F1
#
_cell.length_a   1.000
_cell.length_b   1.000
_cell.length_c   1.000
_cell.angle_alpha   90.00
_cell.angle_beta   90.00
_cell.angle_gamma   90.00
#
_symmetry.space_group_name_H-M   'P 1'
#
loop_
_entity.id
_entity.type
_entity.pdbx_description
1 polymer ?
#
loop_
_entity_poly.entity_id
_entity_poly.type
_entity_poly.pdbx_seq_one_letter_code
_entity_poly.pdbx_strand_id
1 'polypeptide(L)' 'MTEVIGVRFKKVGKIYYFDPNGMQLPLGEKVIVETARGVECGEVAIENRMVDDDFVVNH' A
#
# COMPACT_ATOMS: atom_id res chain seq x y z
N MET A 1 -4.23 4.57 -15.30
CA MET A 1 -4.03 3.28 -14.64
C MET A 1 -2.79 3.41 -13.80
N THR A 2 -2.94 3.26 -12.49
CA THR A 2 -1.86 3.40 -11.51
C THR A 2 -1.64 2.05 -10.83
N GLU A 3 -0.38 1.66 -10.65
CA GLU A 3 -0.03 0.48 -9.88
C GLU A 3 -0.07 0.82 -8.38
N VAL A 4 -0.75 0.00 -7.59
CA VAL A 4 -0.82 0.18 -6.14
C VAL A 4 -0.61 -1.14 -5.42
N ILE A 5 -0.09 -1.04 -4.19
CA ILE A 5 -0.09 -2.11 -3.20
C ILE A 5 -1.01 -1.73 -2.05
N GLY A 6 -1.58 -2.72 -1.37
CA GLY A 6 -2.32 -2.51 -0.14
C GLY A 6 -1.46 -2.87 1.07
N VAL A 7 -1.24 -1.93 1.99
CA VAL A 7 -0.47 -2.13 3.21
C VAL A 7 -1.37 -2.01 4.44
N ARG A 8 -1.21 -2.94 5.39
CA ARG A 8 -1.85 -2.88 6.71
C ARG A 8 -0.81 -2.74 7.81
N PHE A 9 -1.10 -1.91 8.81
CA PHE A 9 -0.20 -1.71 9.97
C PHE A 9 -0.59 -2.54 11.19
N LYS A 10 -1.83 -3.03 11.24
CA LYS A 10 -2.36 -3.84 12.34
C LYS A 10 -3.03 -5.09 11.78
N LYS A 11 -2.98 -6.18 12.55
CA LYS A 11 -3.55 -7.49 12.18
C LYS A 11 -5.05 -7.42 11.86
N VAL A 12 -5.75 -6.49 12.50
CA VAL A 12 -7.14 -6.10 12.20
C VAL A 12 -7.13 -4.58 12.02
N GLY A 13 -7.51 -4.09 10.85
CA GLY A 13 -7.45 -2.67 10.54
C GLY A 13 -7.79 -2.33 9.09
N LYS A 14 -7.75 -1.03 8.77
CA LYS A 14 -7.89 -0.54 7.41
C LYS A 14 -6.63 -0.86 6.60
N ILE A 15 -6.83 -1.22 5.33
CA ILE A 15 -5.77 -1.31 4.34
C ILE A 15 -5.64 0.06 3.70
N TYR A 16 -4.40 0.54 3.59
CA TYR A 16 -4.06 1.78 2.92
C TYR A 16 -3.32 1.46 1.63
N TYR A 17 -3.55 2.25 0.59
CA TYR A 17 -2.93 2.03 -0.71
C TYR A 17 -1.70 2.90 -0.86
N PHE A 18 -0.63 2.33 -1.38
CA PHE A 18 0.65 3.00 -1.60
C PHE A 18 1.15 2.71 -3.01
N ASP A 19 1.97 3.64 -3.52
CA ASP A 19 2.71 3.47 -4.76
C ASP A 19 3.91 2.52 -4.50
N PRO A 20 4.01 1.37 -5.18
CA PRO A 20 5.12 0.44 -5.01
C PRO A 20 6.44 0.95 -5.61
N ASN A 21 6.46 2.10 -6.29
CA ASN A 21 7.60 2.66 -7.03
C ASN A 21 8.20 1.65 -8.03
N GLY A 22 7.34 0.83 -8.65
CA GLY A 22 7.73 -0.24 -9.56
C GLY A 22 8.34 -1.48 -8.90
N MET A 23 8.32 -1.59 -7.57
CA MET A 23 8.75 -2.79 -6.84
C MET A 23 7.65 -3.84 -6.85
N GLN A 24 8.00 -5.11 -7.09
CA GLN A 24 7.07 -6.23 -6.92
C GLN A 24 7.12 -6.72 -5.48
N LEU A 25 6.01 -6.53 -4.76
CA LEU A 25 5.92 -6.80 -3.34
C LEU A 25 4.90 -7.93 -3.09
N PRO A 26 5.35 -9.11 -2.64
CA PRO A 26 4.47 -10.24 -2.43
C PRO A 26 3.60 -10.07 -1.18
N LEU A 27 2.46 -10.76 -1.17
CA LEU A 27 1.55 -10.80 -0.04
C LEU A 27 2.25 -11.29 1.24
N GLY A 28 2.06 -10.57 2.34
CA GLY A 28 2.66 -10.89 3.64
C GLY A 28 4.08 -10.35 3.83
N GLU A 29 4.67 -9.70 2.83
CA GLU A 29 5.97 -9.05 2.98
C GLU A 29 5.88 -7.84 3.92
N LYS A 30 6.92 -7.64 4.74
CA LYS A 30 7.02 -6.47 5.61
C LYS A 30 7.62 -5.32 4.84
N VAL A 31 6.95 -4.18 4.88
CA VAL A 31 7.37 -2.96 4.19
C VAL A 31 7.46 -1.80 5.17
N ILE A 32 8.37 -0.87 4.88
CA ILE A 32 8.45 0.41 5.57
C ILE A 32 7.87 1.44 4.61
N VAL A 33 6.85 2.18 5.05
CA VAL A 33 6.21 3.22 4.26
C VAL A 33 6.27 4.55 5.00
N GLU A 34 6.40 5.64 4.26
CA GLU A 34 6.34 6.99 4.80
C GLU A 34 4.89 7.47 4.83
N THR A 35 4.40 7.83 6.01
CA THR A 35 3.08 8.40 6.23
C THR A 35 3.22 9.85 6.70
N ALA A 36 2.12 10.60 6.72
CA ALA A 36 2.11 11.97 7.24
C ALA A 36 2.56 12.09 8.71
N ARG A 37 2.65 10.97 9.45
CA ARG A 37 3.10 10.90 10.84
C ARG A 37 4.54 10.41 10.99
N GLY A 38 5.22 10.12 9.87
CA GLY A 38 6.57 9.57 9.82
C GLY A 38 6.61 8.19 9.17
N VAL A 39 7.73 7.50 9.36
CA VAL A 39 7.91 6.13 8.84
C VAL A 39 7.19 5.10 9.70
N GLU A 40 6.43 4.22 9.07
CA GLU A 40 5.70 3.14 9.74
C GLU A 40 6.01 1.79 9.09
N CYS A 41 6.12 0.73 9.91
CA CYS A 41 6.25 -0.64 9.41
C CYS A 41 4.86 -1.26 9.23
N GLY A 42 4.62 -1.83 8.06
CA GLY A 42 3.38 -2.52 7.73
C GLY A 42 3.66 -3.86 7.05
N GLU A 43 2.58 -4.51 6.66
CA GLU A 43 2.59 -5.77 5.92
C GLU A 43 1.74 -5.61 4.66
N VAL A 44 2.24 -6.14 3.55
CA VAL A 44 1.51 -6.18 2.28
C VAL A 44 0.29 -7.08 2.44
N ALA A 45 -0.90 -6.47 2.44
CA ALA A 45 -2.19 -7.14 2.52
C ALA A 45 -2.84 -7.32 1.15
N ILE A 46 -2.39 -6.57 0.14
CA ILE A 46 -2.80 -6.71 -1.26
C ILE A 46 -1.53 -6.54 -2.09
N GLU A 47 -1.21 -7.54 -2.90
CA GLU A 47 -0.13 -7.51 -3.88
C GLU A 47 -0.34 -6.41 -4.93
N ASN A 48 0.70 -6.16 -5.74
CA ASN A 48 0.66 -5.20 -6.84
C ASN A 48 -0.59 -5.40 -7.71
N ARG A 49 -1.40 -4.35 -7.84
CA ARG A 49 -2.56 -4.35 -8.73
C ARG A 49 -2.68 -3.03 -9.47
N MET A 50 -3.17 -3.10 -10.70
CA MET A 50 -3.56 -1.92 -11.46
C MET A 50 -4.94 -1.45 -11.01
N VAL A 51 -5.07 -0.16 -10.74
CA VAL A 51 -6.34 0.52 -10.49
C VAL A 51 -6.54 1.63 -11.51
N ASP A 52 -7.79 1.89 -11.87
CA ASP A 52 -8.13 3.08 -12.65
C ASP A 52 -7.91 4.33 -11.80
N ASP A 53 -7.43 5.39 -12.45
CA ASP A 53 -7.02 6.62 -11.76
C ASP A 53 -8.23 7.31 -11.07
N ASP A 54 -9.44 7.03 -11.53
CA ASP A 54 -10.71 7.52 -10.97
C ASP A 54 -10.98 6.99 -9.54
N PHE A 55 -10.36 5.86 -9.16
CA PHE A 55 -10.52 5.26 -7.84
C PHE A 55 -9.51 5.77 -6.80
N VAL A 56 -8.50 6.55 -7.21
CA VAL A 56 -7.51 7.11 -6.29
C VAL A 56 -8.07 8.42 -5.71
N VAL A 57 -8.76 8.31 -4.58
CA VAL A 57 -9.30 9.48 -3.87
C VAL A 57 -8.16 10.24 -3.20
N ASN A 58 -7.60 11.23 -3.90
CA ASN A 58 -6.78 12.27 -3.28
C ASN A 58 -7.71 13.19 -2.48
N HIS A 59 -7.46 13.33 -1.17
CA HIS A 59 -8.10 14.37 -0.36
C HIS A 59 -7.07 15.31 0.23
#